data_AF-A0A4V3JN07-F1
#
_entry.id   AF-A0A4V3JN07-F1
#
_cell.length_a   1.000
_cell.length_b   1.000
_cell.length_c   1.000
_cell.angle_alpha   90.00
_cell.angle_beta   90.00
_cell.angle_gamma   90.00
#
_symmetry.space_group_name_H-M   'P 1'
#
loop_
_entity.id
_entity.type
_entity.pdbx_description
1 polymer ?
#
loop_
_entity_poly.entity_id
_entity_poly.type
_entity_poly.pdbx_seq_one_letter_code
_entity_poly.pdbx_strand_id
1 'polypeptide(L)' 'MKFPNWEFNVREISNNYYRASGLRNSGNIVSCDGTEYEEIISKCLKMAEEIELQISEKLNEKQ' A
#
# COMPACT_ATOMS: atom_id res chain seq x y z
N MET A 1 9.38 -9.04 7.17
CA MET A 1 8.54 -8.28 6.20
C MET A 1 8.25 -6.91 6.81
N LYS A 2 8.45 -5.80 6.07
CA LYS A 2 8.33 -4.42 6.59
C LYS A 2 6.87 -4.02 6.95
N PHE A 3 5.87 -4.75 6.43
CA PHE A 3 4.45 -4.49 6.63
C PHE A 3 3.69 -5.79 7.00
N PRO A 4 3.77 -6.27 8.25
CA PRO A 4 3.16 -7.54 8.64
C PRO A 4 1.62 -7.53 8.64
N ASN A 5 1.01 -6.35 8.66
CA ASN A 5 -0.44 -6.17 8.67
C ASN A 5 -1.05 -5.97 7.28
N TRP A 6 -0.25 -6.13 6.23
CA TRP A 6 -0.64 -5.84 4.86
C TRP A 6 -0.42 -7.05 3.95
N GLU A 7 -1.37 -7.26 3.06
CA GLU A 7 -1.26 -8.16 1.93
C GLU A 7 -1.14 -7.32 0.66
N PHE A 8 -0.07 -7.53 -0.11
CA PHE A 8 0.18 -6.81 -1.35
C PHE A 8 0.03 -7.72 -2.56
N ASN A 9 -0.54 -7.18 -3.62
CA ASN A 9 -0.65 -7.85 -4.91
C ASN A 9 -0.27 -6.86 -6.02
N VAL A 10 0.39 -7.35 -7.06
CA VAL A 10 0.67 -6.58 -8.27
C VAL A 10 0.26 -7.42 -9.46
N ARG A 11 -0.48 -6.84 -10.40
CA ARG A 11 -0.89 -7.51 -11.63
C ARG A 11 -0.90 -6.55 -12.80
N GLU A 12 -0.59 -7.07 -13.98
CA GLU A 12 -0.85 -6.37 -15.24
C GLU A 12 -2.36 -6.36 -15.52
N ILE A 13 -2.91 -5.20 -15.89
CA ILE A 13 -4.35 -5.02 -16.18
C ILE A 13 -4.61 -4.65 -17.65
N SER A 14 -3.60 -4.18 -18.36
CA SER A 14 -3.62 -3.89 -19.80
C SER A 14 -2.19 -3.78 -20.30
N ASN A 15 -1.94 -3.97 -21.59
CA ASN A 15 -0.63 -3.92 -22.27
C ASN A 15 0.44 -3.01 -21.60
N ASN A 16 1.34 -3.59 -20.79
CA ASN A 16 2.37 -2.91 -20.00
C ASN A 16 1.86 -1.85 -19.00
N TYR A 17 0.66 -2.05 -18.47
CA TYR A 17 0.00 -1.22 -17.48
C TYR A 17 -0.40 -2.08 -16.29
N TYR A 18 0.15 -1.76 -15.14
CA TYR A 18 0.08 -2.54 -13.91
C TYR A 18 -0.74 -1.84 -12.85
N ARG A 19 -1.33 -2.64 -11.97
CA ARG A 19 -1.96 -2.21 -10.72
C ARG A 19 -1.25 -2.90 -9.56
N ALA A 20 -0.72 -2.11 -8.63
CA ALA A 20 -0.34 -2.59 -7.30
C ALA A 20 -1.44 -2.22 -6.31
N SER A 21 -1.80 -3.17 -5.45
CA SER A 21 -2.78 -2.96 -4.39
C SER A 21 -2.29 -3.53 -3.08
N GLY A 22 -2.64 -2.87 -1.98
CA GLY A 22 -2.38 -3.33 -0.62
C GLY A 22 -3.67 -3.35 0.19
N LEU A 23 -3.94 -4.45 0.87
CA LEU A 23 -5.06 -4.60 1.81
C LEU A 23 -4.48 -4.76 3.22
N ARG A 24 -4.84 -3.84 4.11
CA ARG A 24 -4.52 -3.93 5.53
C ARG A 24 -5.54 -4.80 6.26
N ASN A 25 -5.11 -5.52 7.28
CA ASN A 25 -6.00 -6.32 8.16
C ASN A 25 -7.16 -5.53 8.78
N SER A 26 -7.03 -4.20 8.91
CA SER A 26 -8.11 -3.32 9.40
C SER A 26 -9.10 -2.87 8.31
N GLY A 27 -8.94 -3.32 7.07
CA GLY A 27 -9.79 -2.96 5.94
C GLY A 27 -9.36 -1.72 5.15
N ASN A 28 -8.21 -1.11 5.47
CA ASN A 28 -7.66 -0.01 4.65
C ASN A 28 -7.12 -0.58 3.33
N ILE A 29 -7.38 0.12 2.23
CA ILE A 29 -6.94 -0.29 0.90
C ILE A 29 -6.10 0.83 0.28
N VAL A 30 -4.96 0.47 -0.30
CA VAL A 30 -4.17 1.32 -1.19
C VAL A 30 -4.15 0.71 -2.58
N SER A 31 -4.20 1.54 -3.63
CA SER A 31 -4.07 1.09 -5.01
C SER A 31 -3.32 2.12 -5.84
N CYS A 32 -2.41 1.67 -6.67
CA CYS A 32 -1.63 2.49 -7.59
C CYS A 32 -1.61 1.82 -8.96
N ASP A 33 -1.75 2.62 -10.02
CA ASP A 33 -1.74 2.16 -11.39
C ASP A 33 -0.67 2.91 -12.21
N GLY A 34 -0.12 2.27 -13.23
CA GLY A 34 0.87 2.92 -14.11
C GLY A 34 1.54 1.96 -15.08
N THR A 35 2.54 2.44 -15.83
CA THR A 35 3.32 1.62 -16.77
C THR A 35 4.63 1.09 -16.20
N GLU A 36 5.20 1.78 -15.22
CA GLU A 36 6.49 1.43 -14.62
C GLU A 36 6.32 0.54 -13.38
N TYR A 37 6.53 -0.76 -13.54
CA TYR A 37 6.27 -1.78 -12.51
C TYR A 37 6.87 -1.44 -11.13
N GLU A 38 8.17 -1.15 -11.08
CA GLU A 38 8.89 -0.83 -9.84
C GLU A 38 8.39 0.48 -9.19
N GLU A 39 8.05 1.48 -10.02
CA GLU A 39 7.55 2.76 -9.53
C GLU A 39 6.18 2.59 -8.83
N ILE A 40 5.30 1.79 -9.41
CA ILE A 40 3.96 1.53 -8.88
C ILE A 40 4.03 0.76 -7.56
N ILE A 41 4.92 -0.23 -7.46
CA ILE A 41 5.18 -0.95 -6.22
C ILE A 41 5.68 0.00 -5.14
N SER A 42 6.68 0.82 -5.47
CA SER A 42 7.26 1.79 -4.53
C SER A 42 6.21 2.79 -4.01
N LYS A 43 5.36 3.31 -4.90
CA LYS A 43 4.23 4.19 -4.53
C LYS A 43 3.24 3.49 -3.60
N CYS A 44 2.86 2.26 -3.94
CA CYS A 44 1.91 1.47 -3.15
C CYS A 44 2.42 1.22 -1.73
N LEU A 45 3.70 0.86 -1.60
CA LEU A 45 4.35 0.65 -0.30
C LEU A 45 4.47 1.95 0.51
N LYS A 46 4.77 3.08 -0.14
CA LYS A 46 4.86 4.38 0.52
C LYS A 46 3.51 4.81 1.10
N MET A 47 2.41 4.61 0.36
CA MET A 47 1.06 4.90 0.86
C MET A 47 0.71 4.02 2.07
N ALA A 48 1.09 2.75 2.06
CA ALA A 48 0.90 1.87 3.22
C ALA A 48 1.69 2.34 4.44
N GLU A 49 2.92 2.85 4.25
CA GLU A 49 3.75 3.44 5.31
C GLU A 49 3.10 4.70 5.91
N GLU A 50 2.59 5.59 5.08
CA GLU A 50 1.88 6.80 5.53
C GLU A 50 0.63 6.47 6.35
N ILE A 51 -0.09 5.41 5.99
CA ILE A 51 -1.26 4.94 6.75
C ILE A 51 -0.83 4.36 8.11
N GLU A 52 0.22 3.54 8.16
CA GLU A 52 0.71 3.01 9.45
C GLU A 52 1.19 4.13 10.38
N LEU A 53 1.87 5.15 9.84
CA LEU A 53 2.28 6.32 10.61
C LEU A 53 1.06 7.04 11.22
N GLN A 54 0.05 7.35 10.42
CA GLN A 54 -1.17 8.01 10.90
C GLN A 54 -1.92 7.18 11.96
N ILE A 55 -1.92 5.85 11.83
CA ILE A 55 -2.53 4.96 12.82
C ILE A 55 -1.74 4.97 14.12
N SER A 56 -0.40 4.93 14.04
CA SER A 56 0.47 4.97 15.21
C SER A 56 0.34 6.28 16.00
N GLU A 57 0.25 7.41 15.30
CA GLU A 57 0.05 8.72 15.91
C GLU A 57 -1.30 8.80 16.65
N LYS A 58 -2.38 8.35 16.01
CA LYS A 58 -3.72 8.32 16.62
C LYS A 58 -3.84 7.40 17.84
N LEU A 59 -3.01 6.35 17.94
CA LEU A 59 -2.96 5.48 19.11
C LEU A 59 -2.26 6.17 20.28
N ASN A 60 -1.20 6.94 20.00
CA ASN A 60 -0.43 7.66 21.01
C ASN A 60 -1.18 8.88 21.57
N GLU A 61 -2.08 9.50 20.81
CA GLU A 61 -2.93 10.61 21.29
C GLU A 61 -4.08 10.19 22.21
N LYS A 62 -4.37 8.88 22.31
CA LYS A 62 -5.46 8.33 23.14
C LYS A 62 -4.99 7.74 24.48
N GLN A 63 -3.70 7.84 24.79
CA GLN A 63 -3.10 7.43 26.07
C GLN A 63 -2.83 8.64 26.95
#